data_AF-A0A6A4F0L2-F1
#
_entry.id   AF-A0A6A4F0L2-F1
#
_cell.length_a   1.000
_cell.length_b   1.000
_cell.length_c   1.000
_cell.angle_alpha   90.00
_cell.angle_beta   90.00
_cell.angle_gamma   90.00
#
_symmetry.space_group_name_H-M   'P 1'
#
loop_
_entity.id
_entity.type
_entity.pdbx_description
1 polymer ?
#
loop_
_entity_poly.entity_id
_entity_poly.type
_entity_poly.pdbx_seq_one_letter_code
_entity_poly.pdbx_strand_id
1 'polypeptide(L)'
;MDQVPVVPPPGTSPRSSSSWSRCDQAVARVAPIATTTCQVCSQRIAKGEWQLGLMFVHVEGFMLMEWYHLQCSKSLQGSGLSGILESAQSEMTQVQKQEFQLACQNATTP
;
A
#
# COMPACT_ATOMS: atom_id res chain seq x y z
N MET A 1 -40.08 4.59 -6.71
CA MET A 1 -38.88 3.96 -7.30
C MET A 1 -37.69 4.70 -6.74
N ASP A 2 -37.41 4.37 -5.49
CA ASP A 2 -36.50 5.08 -4.62
C ASP A 2 -35.09 4.72 -5.05
N GLN A 3 -34.37 5.71 -5.58
CA GLN A 3 -32.99 5.56 -5.97
C GLN A 3 -32.16 5.31 -4.72
N VAL A 4 -31.67 4.07 -4.59
CA VAL A 4 -30.76 3.68 -3.52
C VAL A 4 -29.47 4.50 -3.70
N PRO A 5 -29.01 5.24 -2.68
CA PRO A 5 -27.75 5.96 -2.76
C PRO A 5 -26.62 4.96 -3.04
N VAL A 6 -25.88 5.17 -4.13
CA VAL A 6 -24.66 4.40 -4.42
C VAL A 6 -23.62 4.82 -3.39
N VAL A 7 -23.44 4.00 -2.35
CA VAL A 7 -22.38 4.18 -1.37
C VAL A 7 -21.06 3.85 -2.07
N PRO A 8 -20.09 4.78 -2.12
CA PRO A 8 -18.79 4.49 -2.72
C PRO A 8 -18.09 3.38 -1.91
N PRO A 9 -17.34 2.47 -2.57
CA PRO A 9 -16.64 1.41 -1.87
C PRO A 9 -15.70 1.99 -0.81
N PRO A 10 -15.59 1.35 0.37
CA PRO A 10 -14.72 1.83 1.44
C PRO A 10 -13.29 1.97 0.92
N GLY A 11 -12.74 3.19 0.97
CA GLY A 11 -11.38 3.51 0.49
C GLY A 11 -11.30 4.37 -0.77
N THR A 12 -12.42 4.73 -1.42
CA THR A 12 -12.38 5.51 -2.67
C THR A 12 -12.53 7.03 -2.52
N SER A 13 -12.73 7.55 -1.31
CA SER A 13 -12.70 9.00 -1.07
C SER A 13 -11.27 9.53 -1.09
N PRO A 14 -10.97 10.64 -1.79
CA PRO A 14 -9.72 11.37 -1.58
C PRO A 14 -9.68 11.79 -0.11
N ARG A 15 -8.83 11.15 0.71
CA ARG A 15 -8.74 11.45 2.15
C ARG A 15 -7.98 12.76 2.33
N SER A 16 -8.65 13.87 2.04
CA SER A 16 -8.19 15.23 2.38
C SER A 16 -8.56 15.62 3.82
N SER A 17 -9.02 14.68 4.64
CA SER A 17 -9.40 14.93 6.03
C SER A 17 -8.16 15.00 6.92
N SER A 18 -8.01 16.09 7.66
CA SER A 18 -6.98 16.31 8.69
C SER A 18 -6.97 15.28 9.83
N SER A 19 -7.91 14.33 9.82
CA SER A 19 -8.12 13.34 10.87
C SER A 19 -7.32 12.05 10.70
N TRP A 20 -6.68 11.82 9.54
CA TRP A 20 -5.84 10.64 9.30
C TRP A 20 -4.38 11.05 9.18
N SER A 21 -3.54 10.50 10.04
CA SER A 21 -2.09 10.64 10.00
C SER A 21 -1.47 9.35 9.48
N ARG A 22 -0.60 9.44 8.48
CA ARG A 22 0.17 8.31 7.99
C ARG A 22 1.31 8.01 8.97
N CYS A 23 1.56 6.73 9.23
CA CYS A 23 2.78 6.30 9.90
C CYS A 23 3.93 6.26 8.89
N ASP A 24 5.09 6.80 9.24
CA ASP A 24 6.23 6.88 8.31
C ASP A 24 6.91 5.53 8.04
N GLN A 25 6.56 4.48 8.79
CA GLN A 25 7.11 3.14 8.60
C GLN A 25 6.24 2.34 7.64
N ALA A 26 6.73 2.13 6.42
CA ALA A 26 6.12 1.19 5.49
C ALA A 26 6.43 -0.25 5.88
N VAL A 27 5.57 -1.18 5.47
CA VAL A 27 5.81 -2.62 5.58
C VAL A 27 5.78 -3.23 4.19
N ALA A 28 6.59 -4.25 3.93
CA ALA A 28 6.45 -5.02 2.69
C ALA A 28 6.48 -6.51 2.98
N ARG A 29 5.66 -7.26 2.26
CA ARG A 29 5.59 -8.71 2.39
C ARG A 29 5.15 -9.37 1.09
N VAL A 30 5.47 -10.65 0.95
CA VAL A 30 4.81 -11.52 -0.02
C VAL A 30 3.37 -11.77 0.43
N ALA A 31 2.41 -11.56 -0.47
CA ALA A 31 0.99 -11.70 -0.19
C ALA A 31 0.65 -13.18 0.12
N PRO A 32 0.19 -13.50 1.34
CA PRO A 32 -0.12 -14.88 1.72
C PRO A 32 -1.39 -15.40 1.02
N ILE A 33 -2.28 -14.48 0.63
CA ILE A 33 -3.57 -14.71 -0.01
C ILE A 33 -3.87 -13.57 -0.99
N ALA A 34 -4.81 -13.79 -1.92
CA ALA A 34 -5.20 -12.83 -2.95
C ALA A 34 -6.48 -12.06 -2.58
N THR A 35 -6.50 -11.38 -1.43
CA THR A 35 -7.68 -10.60 -0.97
C THR A 35 -7.44 -9.10 -0.87
N THR A 36 -6.19 -8.66 -0.94
CA THR A 36 -5.82 -7.24 -0.92
C THR A 36 -5.98 -6.62 -2.31
N THR A 37 -6.39 -5.37 -2.35
CA THR A 37 -6.58 -4.59 -3.58
C THR A 37 -5.65 -3.39 -3.54
N CYS A 38 -4.90 -3.18 -4.63
CA CYS A 38 -4.00 -2.05 -4.73
C CYS A 38 -4.79 -0.75 -4.79
N GLN A 39 -4.47 0.21 -3.90
CA GLN A 39 -5.18 1.49 -3.85
C GLN A 39 -4.84 2.46 -4.99
N VAL A 40 -3.87 2.13 -5.86
CA VAL A 40 -3.53 2.94 -7.05
C VAL A 40 -4.26 2.45 -8.30
N CYS A 41 -4.15 1.15 -8.62
CA CYS A 41 -4.72 0.61 -9.85
C CYS A 41 -6.07 -0.09 -9.65
N SER A 42 -6.55 -0.22 -8.40
CA SER A 42 -7.77 -0.94 -8.03
C SER A 42 -7.80 -2.43 -8.43
N GLN A 43 -6.67 -3.01 -8.82
CA GLN A 43 -6.54 -4.43 -9.13
C GLN A 43 -6.14 -5.23 -7.89
N ARG A 44 -6.55 -6.49 -7.86
CA ARG A 44 -6.18 -7.45 -6.81
C ARG A 44 -4.68 -7.72 -6.83
N ILE A 45 -4.06 -7.86 -5.66
CA ILE A 45 -2.68 -8.34 -5.53
C ILE A 45 -2.73 -9.86 -5.40
N ALA A 46 -2.01 -10.58 -6.26
CA ALA A 46 -2.05 -12.03 -6.31
C ALA A 46 -1.26 -12.64 -5.14
N LYS A 47 -1.66 -13.84 -4.74
CA LYS A 47 -0.91 -14.64 -3.75
C LYS A 47 0.50 -14.90 -4.29
N GLY A 48 1.52 -14.68 -3.47
CA GLY A 48 2.91 -14.84 -3.87
C GLY A 48 3.54 -13.57 -4.47
N GLU A 49 2.77 -12.53 -4.74
CA GLU A 49 3.32 -11.23 -5.15
C GLU A 49 3.74 -10.39 -3.94
N TRP A 50 4.76 -9.56 -4.10
CA TRP A 50 5.10 -8.56 -3.10
C TRP A 50 4.07 -7.43 -3.06
N GLN A 51 3.64 -7.08 -1.85
CA GLN A 51 2.80 -5.93 -1.56
C GLN A 51 3.46 -4.98 -0.57
N LEU A 52 3.35 -3.69 -0.85
CA LEU A 52 3.76 -2.60 0.03
C LEU A 52 2.54 -2.15 0.85
N GLY A 53 2.70 -2.04 2.16
CA GLY A 53 1.67 -1.66 3.12
C GLY A 53 2.00 -0.32 3.77
N LEU A 54 1.02 0.58 3.83
CA LEU A 54 1.11 1.84 4.56
C LEU A 54 0.04 1.91 5.63
N MET A 55 0.48 2.22 6.85
CA MET A 55 -0.42 2.36 7.98
C MET A 55 -0.87 3.80 8.13
N PHE A 56 -2.16 3.98 8.34
CA PHE A 56 -2.80 5.25 8.65
C PHE A 56 -3.50 5.12 10.00
N VAL A 57 -3.36 6.15 10.82
CA VAL A 57 -3.94 6.24 12.16
C VAL A 57 -4.91 7.41 12.17
N HIS A 58 -6.14 7.15 12.57
CA HIS A 58 -7.15 8.18 12.80
C HIS A 58 -6.92 8.84 14.15
N VAL A 59 -7.28 10.12 14.28
CA VAL A 59 -7.27 10.84 15.57
C VAL A 59 -8.12 10.18 16.65
N GLU A 60 -9.13 9.39 16.27
CA GLU A 60 -9.96 8.60 17.20
C GLU A 60 -9.38 7.22 17.53
N GLY A 61 -8.16 6.91 17.07
CA GLY A 61 -7.45 5.67 17.37
C GLY A 61 -7.71 4.51 16.40
N PHE A 62 -8.52 4.70 15.36
CA PHE A 62 -8.67 3.69 14.30
C PHE A 62 -7.39 3.54 13.49
N MET A 63 -7.08 2.31 13.07
CA MET A 63 -5.94 2.03 12.19
C MET A 63 -6.41 1.41 10.90
N LEU A 64 -5.81 1.84 9.79
CA LEU A 64 -6.03 1.31 8.46
C LEU A 64 -4.68 0.93 7.84
N MET A 65 -4.64 -0.24 7.20
CA MET A 65 -3.51 -0.64 6.36
C MET A 65 -3.95 -0.64 4.91
N GLU A 66 -3.31 0.19 4.10
CA GLU A 66 -3.50 0.22 2.65
C GLU A 66 -2.39 -0.57 1.96
N TRP A 67 -2.77 -1.34 0.94
CA TRP A 67 -1.84 -2.18 0.20
C TRP A 67 -1.67 -1.69 -1.23
N TYR A 68 -0.46 -1.85 -1.76
CA TYR A 68 -0.06 -1.39 -3.08
C TYR A 68 0.83 -2.43 -3.75
N HIS A 69 0.70 -2.59 -5.07
CA HIS A 69 1.73 -3.31 -5.84
C HIS A 69 3.05 -2.53 -5.79
N LEU A 70 4.18 -3.23 -5.87
CA LEU A 70 5.49 -2.59 -5.95
C LEU A 70 5.60 -1.64 -7.15
N GLN A 71 5.11 -2.07 -8.33
CA GLN A 71 5.10 -1.22 -9.54
C GLN A 71 4.28 0.06 -9.37
N CYS A 72 3.19 0.00 -8.61
CA CYS A 72 2.31 1.13 -8.36
C CYS A 72 2.87 2.11 -7.33
N SER A 73 3.90 1.73 -6.57
CA SER A 73 4.53 2.60 -5.58
C SER A 73 5.19 3.85 -6.18
N LYS A 74 5.52 3.83 -7.49
CA LYS A 74 6.07 5.00 -8.19
C LYS A 74 5.09 6.18 -8.20
N SER A 75 3.79 5.89 -8.33
CA SER A 75 2.73 6.90 -8.27
C SER A 75 2.61 7.56 -6.89
N LEU A 76 3.19 6.95 -5.85
CA LEU A 76 3.22 7.47 -4.49
C LEU A 76 4.35 8.49 -4.28
N GLN A 77 5.41 8.49 -5.09
CA GLN A 77 6.58 9.35 -4.88
C GLN A 77 6.25 10.85 -4.88
N GLY A 78 5.21 11.27 -5.62
CA GLY A 78 4.73 12.66 -5.65
C GLY A 78 3.97 13.11 -4.39
N SER A 79 3.60 12.21 -3.49
CA SER A 79 2.81 12.52 -2.28
C SER A 79 3.64 12.57 -0.99
N GLY A 80 4.90 13.04 -1.08
CA GLY A 80 5.80 13.15 0.07
C GLY A 80 6.20 11.78 0.64
N LEU A 81 6.43 10.80 -0.24
CA LEU A 81 6.78 9.41 0.09
C LEU A 81 8.17 9.02 -0.43
N SER A 82 9.13 9.94 -0.30
CA SER A 82 10.53 9.63 -0.55
C SER A 82 11.02 8.56 0.43
N GLY A 83 11.69 7.52 -0.06
CA GLY A 83 12.29 6.49 0.80
C GLY A 83 11.33 5.42 1.30
N ILE A 84 10.08 5.35 0.82
CA ILE A 84 9.09 4.37 1.29
C ILE A 84 9.58 2.92 1.15
N LEU A 85 10.23 2.59 0.03
CA LEU A 85 10.81 1.26 -0.22
C LEU A 85 12.03 0.99 0.66
N GLU A 86 12.77 2.01 1.06
CA GLU A 86 13.88 1.89 2.00
C GLU A 86 13.33 1.61 3.41
N SER A 87 12.33 2.38 3.86
CA SER A 87 11.70 2.20 5.17
C SER A 87 11.11 0.79 5.34
N ALA A 88 10.54 0.23 4.27
CA ALA A 88 9.98 -1.12 4.28
C ALA A 88 11.02 -2.22 4.55
N GLN A 89 12.31 -1.94 4.32
CA GLN A 89 13.39 -2.89 4.52
C GLN A 89 13.94 -2.87 5.95
N SER A 90 13.60 -1.91 6.80
CA SER A 90 14.26 -1.71 8.10
C SER A 90 14.21 -2.96 9.00
N GLU A 91 13.07 -3.67 9.00
CA GLU A 91 12.82 -4.87 9.82
C GLU A 91 13.00 -6.20 9.06
N MET A 92 13.43 -6.16 7.80
CA MET A 92 13.65 -7.36 7.01
C MET A 92 14.97 -8.06 7.36
N THR A 93 14.96 -9.39 7.34
CA THR A 93 16.20 -10.19 7.33
C THR A 93 17.01 -9.92 6.06
N GLN A 94 18.31 -10.25 6.08
CA GLN A 94 19.18 -10.02 4.91
C GLN A 94 18.68 -10.74 3.65
N VAL A 95 18.15 -11.97 3.81
CA VAL A 95 17.57 -12.75 2.70
C VAL A 95 16.34 -12.05 2.14
N GLN A 96 15.41 -11.62 3.02
CA GLN A 96 14.22 -10.90 2.59
C GLN A 96 14.55 -9.57 1.90
N LYS A 97 15.58 -8.85 2.37
CA LYS A 97 16.04 -7.62 1.71
C LYS A 97 16.49 -7.89 0.27
N GLN A 98 17.27 -8.94 0.06
CA GLN A 98 17.75 -9.32 -1.28
C GLN A 98 16.59 -9.70 -2.21
N GLU A 99 15.66 -10.53 -1.73
CA GLU A 99 14.45 -10.91 -2.49
C GLU A 99 13.58 -9.70 -2.81
N PHE A 100 13.38 -8.82 -1.84
CA PHE A 100 12.60 -7.58 -2.02
C PHE A 100 13.25 -6.63 -3.02
N GLN A 101 14.58 -6.45 -2.95
CA GLN A 101 15.32 -5.61 -3.89
C GLN A 101 15.24 -6.16 -5.32
N LEU A 102 15.36 -7.48 -5.49
CA LEU A 102 15.16 -8.13 -6.78
C LEU A 102 13.73 -7.90 -7.29
N ALA A 103 12.73 -8.04 -6.42
CA ALA A 103 11.33 -7.77 -6.78
C ALA A 103 11.09 -6.31 -7.18
N CYS A 104 11.74 -5.34 -6.51
CA CYS A 104 11.65 -3.92 -6.87
C CYS A 104 12.29 -3.62 -8.24
N GLN A 105 13.40 -4.30 -8.58
CA GLN A 105 14.03 -4.19 -9.89
C GLN A 105 13.11 -4.75 -10.98
N ASN A 106 12.52 -5.92 -10.76
CA ASN A 106 11.59 -6.55 -11.70
C ASN A 106 10.29 -5.76 -11.87
N ALA A 107 9.82 -5.08 -10.83
CA ALA A 107 8.66 -4.19 -10.89
C ALA A 107 8.92 -2.88 -11.65
N THR A 108 10.17 -2.66 -12.12
CA THR A 108 10.55 -1.47 -12.88
C THR A 108 10.49 -1.69 -14.40
N THR A 109 10.50 -2.94 -14.86
CA THR A 109 10.33 -3.32 -16.26
C THR A 109 8.84 -3.39 -16.64
N PRO A 110 8.43 -2.75 -17.75
CA PRO A 110 7.03 -2.73 -18.22
C PRO A 110 6.55 -4.09 -18.73
#